data_AF-A0A1X4IXF9-F1
#
_entry.id   AF-A0A1X4IXF9-F1
#
_cell.length_a   1.000
_cell.length_b   1.000
_cell.length_c   1.000
_cell.angle_alpha   90.00
_cell.angle_beta   90.00
_cell.angle_gamma   90.00
#
_symmetry.space_group_name_H-M   'P 1'
#
loop_
_entity.id
_entity.type
_entity.pdbx_description
1 polymer ?
#
loop_
_entity_poly.entity_id
_entity_poly.type
_entity_poly.pdbx_seq_one_letter_code
_entity_poly.pdbx_strand_id
1 'polypeptide(L)' 'MAHVHATSTAHSHNLIDLIAAPFKGLWNLLITMSESNYRVKEVSRLSGMTDEELAKRGLTREGIVRHVFRDQAIF' A
#
# COMPACT_ATOMS: atom_id res chain seq x y z
N MET A 1 -17.16 2.77 49.98
CA MET A 1 -17.84 2.78 48.68
C MET A 1 -17.09 3.75 47.78
N ALA A 2 -16.13 3.24 46.99
CA ALA A 2 -15.32 4.06 46.11
C ALA A 2 -16.19 4.61 44.97
N HIS A 3 -16.33 5.92 44.91
CA HIS A 3 -16.91 6.60 43.76
C HIS A 3 -15.85 6.61 42.66
N VAL A 4 -15.96 5.65 41.75
CA VAL A 4 -15.18 5.59 40.52
C VAL A 4 -15.65 6.74 39.64
N HIS A 5 -14.81 7.75 39.46
CA HIS A 5 -15.02 8.77 38.44
C HIS A 5 -14.75 8.14 37.08
N ALA A 6 -15.81 7.79 36.36
CA ALA A 6 -15.71 7.46 34.95
C ALA A 6 -15.21 8.70 34.21
N THR A 7 -13.97 8.68 33.73
CA THR A 7 -13.44 9.67 32.80
C THR A 7 -14.14 9.49 31.46
N SER A 8 -15.30 10.13 31.32
CA SER A 8 -15.96 10.32 30.03
C SER A 8 -15.00 11.09 29.13
N THR A 9 -14.34 10.38 28.22
CA THR A 9 -13.52 10.96 27.16
C THR A 9 -14.47 11.77 26.29
N ALA A 10 -14.52 13.07 26.52
CA ALA A 10 -15.31 13.99 25.73
C ALA A 10 -14.89 13.82 24.27
N HIS A 11 -15.79 13.26 23.45
CA HIS A 11 -15.67 13.26 22.00
C HIS A 11 -15.87 14.70 21.57
N SER A 12 -14.80 15.51 21.61
CA SER A 12 -14.81 16.82 20.98
C SER A 12 -15.07 16.56 19.50
N HIS A 13 -16.25 16.94 19.02
CA HIS A 13 -16.52 17.04 17.59
C HIS A 13 -15.50 18.04 17.04
N ASN A 14 -14.38 17.52 16.55
CA ASN A 14 -13.28 18.32 16.07
C ASN A 14 -13.76 18.97 14.77
N LEU A 15 -14.17 20.23 14.82
CA LEU A 15 -14.48 21.04 13.63
C LEU A 15 -13.35 20.98 12.58
N ILE A 16 -12.12 20.78 13.07
CA ILE A 16 -10.92 20.53 12.28
C ILE A 16 -11.04 19.23 11.46
N ASP A 17 -11.60 18.15 12.00
CA ASP A 17 -11.80 16.90 11.28
C ASP A 17 -12.85 17.03 10.16
N LEU A 18 -13.87 17.88 10.36
CA LEU A 18 -14.89 18.14 9.33
C LEU A 18 -14.30 18.88 8.13
N ILE A 19 -13.44 19.88 8.36
CA ILE A 19 -12.76 20.63 7.30
C ILE A 19 -11.67 19.77 6.64
N ALA A 20 -11.01 18.89 7.41
CA ALA A 20 -9.99 17.99 6.89
C ALA A 20 -10.56 16.76 6.14
N ALA A 21 -11.85 16.45 6.29
CA ALA A 21 -12.49 15.28 5.68
C ALA A 21 -12.27 15.12 4.16
N PRO A 22 -12.48 16.15 3.31
CA PRO A 22 -12.24 16.02 1.86
C PRO A 22 -10.75 15.78 1.55
N PHE A 23 -9.84 16.42 2.29
CA PHE A 23 -8.39 16.24 2.10
C PHE A 23 -7.92 14.85 2.52
N LYS A 24 -8.46 14.31 3.63
CA LYS A 24 -8.20 12.94 4.08
C LYS A 24 -8.71 11.91 3.05
N GLY A 25 -9.90 12.13 2.49
CA GLY A 25 -10.45 11.28 1.42
C GLY A 25 -9.59 11.27 0.16
N LEU A 26 -9.18 12.45 -0.31
CA LEU A 26 -8.28 12.59 -1.46
C LEU A 26 -6.91 11.95 -1.21
N TRP A 27 -6.33 12.17 -0.03
CA TRP A 27 -5.04 11.58 0.35
C TRP A 27 -5.10 10.05 0.39
N ASN A 28 -6.16 9.48 0.97
CA ASN A 28 -6.37 8.04 0.99
C ASN A 28 -6.55 7.49 -0.43
N LEU A 29 -7.28 8.19 -1.30
CA LEU A 29 -7.42 7.81 -2.71
C LEU A 29 -6.07 7.79 -3.45
N LEU A 30 -5.21 8.78 -3.20
CA LEU A 30 -3.86 8.83 -3.75
C LEU A 30 -2.98 7.70 -3.22
N ILE A 31 -3.08 7.36 -1.92
CA ILE A 31 -2.38 6.20 -1.33
C ILE A 31 -2.87 4.90 -1.97
N THR A 32 -4.19 4.72 -2.12
CA THR A 32 -4.75 3.53 -2.76
C THR A 32 -4.33 3.43 -4.23
N MET A 33 -4.25 4.55 -4.96
CA MET A 33 -3.67 4.60 -6.30
C MET A 33 -2.16 4.32 -6.30
N SER A 34 -1.41 4.74 -5.29
CA SER A 34 0.01 4.43 -5.16
C SER A 34 0.26 2.95 -4.85
N GLU A 35 -0.52 2.36 -3.94
CA GLU A 35 -0.53 0.92 -3.67
C GLU A 35 -0.97 0.11 -4.89
N SER A 36 -1.78 0.70 -5.77
CA SER A 36 -2.20 0.06 -7.03
C SER A 36 -1.07 -0.12 -8.04
N ASN A 37 0.16 0.35 -7.75
CA ASN A 37 1.34 -0.04 -8.51
C ASN A 37 1.78 -1.47 -8.14
N TYR A 38 0.86 -2.42 -8.35
CA TYR A 38 0.98 -3.85 -8.16
C TYR A 38 2.27 -4.40 -8.78
N ARG A 39 2.72 -3.79 -9.89
CA ARG A 39 3.93 -4.17 -10.62
C ARG A 39 5.21 -3.92 -9.84
N VAL A 40 5.34 -2.77 -9.16
CA VAL A 40 6.52 -2.50 -8.33
C VAL A 40 6.57 -3.48 -7.16
N LYS A 41 5.40 -3.75 -6.55
CA LYS A 41 5.28 -4.76 -5.49
C LYS A 41 5.62 -6.17 -6.00
N GLU A 42 5.27 -6.48 -7.25
CA GLU A 42 5.60 -7.74 -7.90
C GLU A 42 7.09 -7.87 -8.23
N VAL A 43 7.75 -6.80 -8.71
CA VAL A 43 9.20 -6.77 -8.87
C VAL A 43 9.88 -7.00 -7.52
N SER A 44 9.48 -6.29 -6.46
CA SER A 44 10.05 -6.48 -5.11
C SER A 44 9.83 -7.91 -4.60
N ARG A 45 8.65 -8.49 -4.85
CA ARG A 45 8.32 -9.87 -4.49
C ARG A 45 9.22 -10.88 -5.22
N LEU A 46 9.43 -10.70 -6.52
CA LEU A 46 10.28 -11.59 -7.34
C LEU A 46 11.77 -11.40 -7.01
N SER A 47 12.22 -10.17 -6.78
CA SER A 47 13.60 -9.86 -6.41
C SER A 47 14.01 -10.43 -5.04
N GLY A 48 13.04 -10.65 -4.15
CA GLY A 48 13.25 -11.31 -2.86
C GLY A 48 13.31 -12.84 -2.92
N MET A 49 12.99 -13.45 -4.06
CA MET A 49 13.10 -14.91 -4.25
C MET A 49 14.54 -15.34 -4.44
N THR A 50 14.82 -16.60 -4.10
CA THR A 50 16.12 -17.23 -4.39
C THR A 50 16.23 -17.55 -5.88
N ASP A 51 17.47 -17.70 -6.37
CA ASP A 51 17.70 -17.97 -7.79
C ASP A 51 17.12 -19.33 -8.23
N GLU A 52 17.05 -20.32 -7.33
CA GLU A 52 16.39 -21.60 -7.58
C GLU A 52 14.87 -21.44 -7.78
N GLU A 53 14.23 -20.58 -6.99
CA GLU A 53 12.79 -20.30 -7.11
C GLU A 53 12.47 -19.49 -8.36
N LEU A 54 13.37 -18.57 -8.75
CA LEU A 54 13.28 -17.86 -10.02
C LEU A 54 13.43 -18.84 -11.19
N ALA A 55 14.40 -19.77 -11.13
CA ALA A 55 14.61 -20.78 -12.15
C ALA A 55 13.41 -21.73 -12.32
N LYS A 56 12.77 -22.15 -11.20
CA LYS A 56 11.50 -22.92 -11.23
C LYS A 56 10.38 -22.19 -11.96
N ARG A 57 10.40 -20.86 -11.95
CA ARG A 57 9.44 -19.99 -12.66
C ARG A 57 9.90 -19.63 -14.08
N GLY A 58 11.06 -20.12 -14.53
CA GLY A 58 11.66 -19.77 -15.82
C GLY A 58 12.15 -18.32 -15.89
N LEU A 59 12.44 -17.70 -14.75
CA LEU A 59 12.89 -16.32 -14.64
C LEU A 59 14.35 -16.25 -14.22
N THR A 60 15.06 -15.25 -14.74
CA THR A 60 16.38 -14.84 -14.24
C THR A 60 16.25 -13.55 -13.46
N ARG A 61 17.16 -13.27 -12.53
CA ARG A 61 17.13 -12.05 -11.68
C ARG A 61 17.07 -10.77 -12.53
N GLU A 62 17.80 -10.74 -13.63
CA GLU A 62 17.81 -9.63 -14.60
C GLU A 62 16.53 -9.58 -15.46
N GLY A 63 15.92 -10.74 -15.72
CA GLY A 63 14.70 -10.88 -16.50
C GLY A 63 13.42 -10.48 -15.76
N ILE A 64 13.46 -10.32 -14.43
CA ILE A 64 12.30 -9.95 -13.60
C ILE A 64 11.64 -8.68 -14.11
N VAL A 65 12.42 -7.61 -14.34
CA VAL A 65 11.88 -6.33 -14.80
C VAL A 65 11.23 -6.50 -16.19
N ARG A 66 11.90 -7.19 -17.11
CA ARG A 66 11.35 -7.43 -18.45
C ARG A 66 10.07 -8.26 -18.39
N HIS A 67 10.01 -9.26 -17.51
CA HIS A 67 8.84 -10.11 -17.32
C HIS A 67 7.65 -9.32 -16.75
N VAL A 68 7.87 -8.58 -15.66
CA VAL A 68 6.80 -7.79 -15.01
C VAL A 68 6.29 -6.68 -15.92
N PHE A 69 7.17 -6.07 -16.72
CA PHE A 69 6.80 -4.96 -17.59
C PHE A 69 6.37 -5.35 -19.01
N ARG A 70 6.44 -6.63 -19.42
CA ARG A 70 6.15 -7.07 -20.79
C ARG A 70 4.78 -6.62 -21.30
N ASP A 71 3.76 -6.59 -20.43
CA ASP A 71 2.39 -6.26 -20.83
C ASP A 71 2.16 -4.74 -21.04
N GLN A 72 3.16 -3.90 -20.80
CA GLN A 72 3.09 -2.45 -21.10
C GLN A 72 3.95 -2.04 -22.30
N ALA A 73 4.64 -2.97 -22.97
CA ALA A 73 5.26 -2.71 -24.25
C ALA A 73 4.17 -2.67 -25.35
N ILE A 74 3.32 -1.65 -25.28
CA ILE A 74 2.51 -1.18 -26.40
C ILE A 74 3.27 0.03 -26.94
N PHE A 75 3.69 -0.05 -28.20
CA PHE A 75 4.38 1.02 -28.94
C PHE A 75 3.54 2.30 -29.01
#